data_AF-A0A967GAC4-F1
#
_entry.id   AF-A0A967GAC4-F1
#
_cell.length_a   1.000
_cell.length_b   1.000
_cell.length_c   1.000
_cell.angle_alpha   90.00
_cell.angle_beta   90.00
_cell.angle_gamma   90.00
#
_symmetry.space_group_name_H-M   'P 1'
#
loop_
_entity.id
_entity.type
_entity.pdbx_description
1 polymer ?
#
loop_
_entity_poly.entity_id
_entity_poly.type
_entity_poly.pdbx_seq_one_letter_code
_entity_poly.pdbx_strand_id
1 'polypeptide(L)'
;MTPQETEIGVIEPLSPAIERVKTILFRPFDIGKWFVIGFCAWLAYLGEGGGSGPRFNFGGQQREFSDESFHHAMEVVIENLYWIIPVAITVFVILLIVGFVMAWLSSRGRFMFLHCVALNKAEVVAPWHKYMKQGNSLFLFRIVLGLISFAIIMLLVAVLVVIGILLFAGGGGPNPLGVILMVLMGLFLIIPTVIIFALIGKFTRDFVVPIMYLRQGTCMTAWREFWPLLTGNKGKFTVYILFQIVIALAVGIIVFACVCITCCCLGCFLAIPYIGTVLMLPILVFDRSYSLIYLRQYDPGYDVFAPEPAEIQAV
;
A
#
# COMPACT_ATOMS: atom_id res chain seq x y z
N MET A 1 -26.72 -22.84 -27.98
CA MET A 1 -25.59 -22.30 -27.19
C MET A 1 -25.92 -20.87 -26.87
N THR A 2 -26.51 -20.63 -25.72
CA THR A 2 -26.73 -19.27 -25.20
C THR A 2 -25.37 -18.69 -24.84
N PRO A 3 -25.09 -17.42 -25.15
CA PRO A 3 -23.89 -16.77 -24.65
C PRO A 3 -24.03 -16.79 -23.13
N GLN A 4 -23.13 -17.48 -22.42
CA GLN A 4 -23.03 -17.26 -20.99
C GLN A 4 -22.64 -15.80 -20.84
N GLU A 5 -23.59 -14.98 -20.39
CA GLU A 5 -23.28 -13.71 -19.77
C GLU A 5 -22.24 -14.05 -18.71
N THR A 6 -21.00 -13.63 -18.93
CA THR A 6 -19.92 -13.78 -17.96
C THR A 6 -20.34 -12.95 -16.75
N GLU A 7 -21.07 -13.55 -15.82
CA GLU A 7 -21.53 -12.88 -14.62
C GLU A 7 -20.29 -12.46 -13.83
N ILE A 8 -19.91 -11.18 -13.95
CA ILE A 8 -18.76 -10.63 -13.25
C ILE A 8 -18.97 -10.85 -11.75
N GLY A 9 -18.20 -11.80 -11.21
CA GLY A 9 -18.39 -12.35 -9.88
C GLY A 9 -17.12 -12.21 -9.06
N VAL A 10 -17.23 -11.73 -7.83
CA VAL A 10 -16.07 -11.57 -6.93
C VAL A 10 -15.57 -12.90 -6.36
N ILE A 11 -16.39 -13.96 -6.43
CA ILE A 11 -16.07 -15.29 -5.88
C ILE A 11 -15.37 -16.16 -6.93
N GLU A 12 -15.73 -16.03 -8.21
CA GLU A 12 -15.18 -16.85 -9.29
C GLU A 12 -13.63 -16.78 -9.39
N PRO A 13 -12.97 -15.61 -9.21
CA PRO A 13 -11.51 -15.51 -9.21
C PRO A 13 -10.81 -16.17 -8.01
N LEU A 14 -11.55 -16.54 -6.96
CA LEU A 14 -10.98 -17.07 -5.72
C LEU A 14 -10.27 -18.41 -5.95
N SER A 15 -10.96 -19.36 -6.57
CA SER A 15 -10.43 -20.71 -6.80
C SER A 15 -9.23 -20.71 -7.75
N PRO A 16 -9.27 -20.01 -8.91
CA PRO A 16 -8.10 -19.91 -9.79
C PRO A 16 -6.94 -19.16 -9.15
N ALA A 17 -7.19 -18.13 -8.31
CA ALA A 17 -6.12 -17.44 -7.59
C ALA A 17 -5.41 -18.35 -6.58
N ILE A 18 -6.16 -19.17 -5.83
CA ILE A 18 -5.60 -20.16 -4.90
C ILE A 18 -4.79 -21.21 -5.65
N GLU A 19 -5.28 -21.70 -6.78
CA GLU A 19 -4.53 -22.67 -7.58
C GLU A 19 -3.24 -22.05 -8.12
N ARG A 20 -3.27 -20.77 -8.52
CA ARG A 20 -2.08 -20.03 -8.95
C ARG A 20 -1.03 -19.92 -7.85
N VAL A 21 -1.44 -19.66 -6.60
CA VAL A 21 -0.54 -19.66 -5.44
C VAL A 21 0.14 -21.04 -5.31
N LYS A 22 -0.62 -22.13 -5.43
CA LYS A 22 -0.07 -23.49 -5.41
C LYS A 22 0.91 -23.74 -6.55
N THR A 23 0.58 -23.33 -7.77
CA THR A 23 1.45 -23.48 -8.94
C THR A 23 2.73 -22.67 -8.82
N ILE A 24 2.66 -21.44 -8.29
CA ILE A 24 3.83 -20.56 -8.24
C ILE A 24 4.79 -20.98 -7.14
N LEU A 25 4.25 -21.33 -5.97
CA LEU A 25 5.02 -21.48 -4.75
C LEU A 25 5.28 -22.92 -4.33
N PHE A 26 4.37 -23.84 -4.67
CA PHE A 26 4.40 -25.20 -4.17
C PHE A 26 4.59 -26.26 -5.26
N ARG A 27 4.53 -25.90 -6.57
CA ARG A 27 4.62 -26.85 -7.70
C ARG A 27 5.43 -26.32 -8.89
N PRO A 28 6.75 -26.59 -8.99
CA PRO A 28 7.60 -27.26 -7.99
C PRO A 28 7.97 -26.32 -6.83
N PHE A 29 8.18 -26.88 -5.64
CA PHE A 29 8.71 -26.13 -4.51
C PHE A 29 10.21 -25.90 -4.70
N ASP A 30 10.59 -24.64 -4.89
CA ASP A 30 11.98 -24.21 -5.01
C ASP A 30 12.21 -23.05 -4.02
N ILE A 31 13.10 -23.27 -3.07
CA ILE A 31 13.42 -22.33 -2.00
C ILE A 31 14.07 -21.06 -2.57
N GLY A 32 14.95 -21.20 -3.58
CA GLY A 32 15.58 -20.06 -4.24
C GLY A 32 14.54 -19.19 -4.93
N LYS A 33 13.64 -19.81 -5.69
CA LYS A 33 12.48 -19.13 -6.30
C LYS A 33 11.62 -18.43 -5.24
N TRP A 34 11.35 -19.09 -4.11
CA TRP A 34 10.57 -18.53 -3.02
C TRP A 34 11.19 -17.25 -2.46
N PHE A 35 12.49 -17.26 -2.14
CA PHE A 35 13.18 -16.07 -1.61
C PHE A 35 13.30 -14.94 -2.65
N VAL A 36 13.47 -15.27 -3.93
CA VAL A 36 13.50 -14.27 -5.02
C VAL A 36 12.14 -13.60 -5.20
N ILE A 37 11.05 -14.38 -5.24
CA ILE A 37 9.69 -13.82 -5.30
C ILE A 37 9.39 -13.02 -4.02
N GLY A 38 9.85 -13.52 -2.87
CA GLY A 38 9.72 -12.84 -1.58
C GLY A 38 10.48 -11.53 -1.54
N PHE A 39 11.65 -11.45 -2.17
CA PHE A 39 12.37 -10.20 -2.36
C PHE A 39 11.62 -9.24 -3.28
N CYS A 40 11.11 -9.69 -4.42
CA CYS A 40 10.27 -8.85 -5.30
C CYS A 40 9.03 -8.34 -4.56
N ALA A 41 8.37 -9.18 -3.76
CA ALA A 41 7.24 -8.81 -2.93
C ALA A 41 7.64 -7.80 -1.85
N TRP A 42 8.70 -8.07 -1.09
CA TRP A 42 9.24 -7.16 -0.09
C TRP A 42 9.53 -5.78 -0.68
N LEU A 43 10.20 -5.72 -1.84
CA LEU A 43 10.42 -4.47 -2.56
C LEU A 43 9.09 -3.81 -2.90
N ALA A 44 8.14 -4.54 -3.50
CA ALA A 44 6.85 -3.99 -3.92
C ALA A 44 6.04 -3.34 -2.78
N TYR A 45 6.16 -3.85 -1.57
CA TYR A 45 5.48 -3.35 -0.37
C TYR A 45 6.37 -2.50 0.55
N LEU A 46 7.63 -2.24 0.17
CA LEU A 46 8.56 -1.43 0.95
C LEU A 46 8.04 0.01 1.13
N GLY A 47 8.03 0.49 2.37
CA GLY A 47 7.54 1.84 2.70
C GLY A 47 6.02 2.01 2.68
N GLU A 48 5.25 0.98 2.34
CA GLU A 48 3.80 0.99 2.52
C GLU A 48 3.48 0.54 3.94
N GLY A 49 2.95 1.45 4.77
CA GLY A 49 2.63 1.23 6.19
C GLY A 49 1.53 0.20 6.50
N GLY A 50 1.37 -0.81 5.64
CA GLY A 50 0.46 -1.95 5.80
C GLY A 50 1.16 -3.31 5.96
N GLY A 51 2.49 -3.37 5.93
CA GLY A 51 3.24 -4.58 6.27
C GLY A 51 3.33 -4.77 7.79
N SER A 52 3.27 -6.02 8.24
CA SER A 52 3.38 -6.47 9.65
C SER A 52 4.76 -6.21 10.30
N GLY A 53 5.41 -5.10 9.96
CA GLY A 53 6.47 -4.56 10.80
C GLY A 53 5.84 -3.91 12.03
N PRO A 54 6.61 -3.73 13.12
CA PRO A 54 6.15 -2.91 14.22
C PRO A 54 5.72 -1.57 13.63
N ARG A 55 4.45 -1.19 13.80
CA ARG A 55 4.17 0.24 13.91
C ARG A 55 5.10 0.66 15.04
N PHE A 56 6.02 1.58 14.78
CA PHE A 56 6.57 2.38 15.87
C PHE A 56 5.38 3.19 16.39
N ASN A 57 4.54 2.50 17.17
CA ASN A 57 3.81 3.11 18.23
C ASN A 57 4.96 3.64 19.08
N PHE A 58 5.30 4.91 18.89
CA PHE A 58 5.73 5.73 20.00
C PHE A 58 4.54 5.70 20.96
N GLY A 59 4.37 4.55 21.63
CA GLY A 59 3.81 4.48 22.95
C GLY A 59 4.80 5.28 23.77
N GLY A 60 4.67 6.60 23.64
CA GLY A 60 5.03 7.49 24.71
C GLY A 60 4.25 6.92 25.87
N GLN A 61 4.97 6.16 26.69
CA GLN A 61 4.64 6.09 28.10
C GLN A 61 4.39 7.54 28.45
N GLN A 62 3.12 7.87 28.70
CA GLN A 62 2.70 9.19 29.12
C GLN A 62 3.27 9.34 30.53
N ARG A 63 4.59 9.55 30.58
CA ARG A 63 5.25 10.17 31.71
C ARG A 63 4.60 11.54 31.72
N GLU A 64 3.92 11.85 32.82
CA GLU A 64 3.54 13.22 33.11
C GLU A 64 4.77 14.08 32.83
N PHE A 65 4.69 14.84 31.73
CA PHE A 65 5.70 15.83 31.39
C PHE A 65 5.55 16.90 32.49
N SER A 66 6.30 16.76 33.58
CA SER A 66 6.40 17.81 34.58
C SER A 66 7.12 19.01 33.96
N ASP A 67 6.70 20.22 34.30
CA ASP A 67 7.33 21.46 33.81
C ASP A 67 8.85 21.46 34.04
N GLU A 68 9.32 20.88 35.15
CA GLU A 68 10.75 20.73 35.44
C GLU A 68 11.50 19.86 34.43
N SER A 69 10.89 18.77 33.94
CA SER A 69 11.49 17.89 32.93
C SER A 69 11.64 18.59 31.58
N PHE A 70 10.65 19.43 31.24
CA PHE A 70 10.65 20.22 30.02
C PHE A 70 11.69 21.33 30.09
N HIS A 71 11.75 22.08 31.20
CA HIS A 71 12.75 23.14 31.38
C HIS A 71 14.17 22.60 31.34
N HIS A 72 14.44 21.45 31.96
CA HIS A 72 15.78 20.87 31.95
C HIS A 72 16.16 20.32 30.57
N ALA A 73 15.23 19.72 29.83
CA ALA A 73 15.47 19.31 28.45
C ALA A 73 15.65 20.52 27.50
N MET A 74 14.93 21.62 27.73
CA MET A 74 15.01 22.85 26.94
C MET A 74 16.35 23.55 27.17
N GLU A 75 16.84 23.63 28.41
CA GLU A 75 18.17 24.16 28.73
C GLU A 75 19.27 23.36 28.02
N VAL A 76 19.23 22.03 28.10
CA VAL A 76 20.20 21.16 27.41
C VAL A 76 20.15 21.36 25.90
N VAL A 77 18.97 21.49 25.30
CA VAL A 77 18.82 21.70 23.85
C VAL A 77 19.28 23.10 23.43
N ILE A 78 19.02 24.13 24.24
CA ILE A 78 19.44 25.52 23.96
C ILE A 78 20.96 25.68 24.08
N GLU A 79 21.56 25.08 25.11
CA GLU A 79 23.01 25.12 25.34
C GLU A 79 23.79 24.37 24.24
N ASN A 80 23.16 23.36 23.64
CA ASN A 80 23.73 22.50 22.60
C ASN A 80 23.20 22.80 21.19
N LEU A 81 22.44 23.88 21.02
CA LEU A 81 21.65 24.15 19.83
C LEU A 81 22.50 24.25 18.54
N TYR A 82 23.73 24.76 18.68
CA TYR A 82 24.67 24.94 17.58
C TYR A 82 25.05 23.62 16.88
N TRP A 83 25.14 22.49 17.60
CA TRP A 83 25.46 21.19 17.00
C TRP A 83 24.21 20.32 16.78
N ILE A 84 23.17 20.47 17.62
CA ILE A 84 21.93 19.72 17.49
C ILE A 84 21.17 20.10 16.22
N ILE A 85 21.08 21.40 15.87
CA ILE A 85 20.34 21.83 14.66
C ILE A 85 20.96 21.22 13.38
N PRO A 86 22.27 21.33 13.11
CA PRO A 86 22.86 20.72 11.92
C PRO A 86 22.72 19.20 11.89
N VAL A 87 22.87 18.52 13.02
CA VAL A 87 22.69 17.07 13.12
C VAL A 87 21.24 16.68 12.86
N ALA A 88 20.28 17.38 13.46
CA ALA A 88 18.85 17.12 13.25
C ALA A 88 18.45 17.35 11.79
N ILE A 89 18.89 18.44 11.16
CA ILE A 89 18.66 18.70 9.74
C ILE A 89 19.31 17.61 8.88
N THR A 90 20.54 17.21 9.18
CA THR A 90 21.25 16.16 8.44
C THR A 90 20.50 14.83 8.53
N VAL A 91 20.09 14.41 9.74
CA VAL A 91 19.29 13.20 9.96
C VAL A 91 17.95 13.28 9.22
N PHE A 92 17.27 14.44 9.28
CA PHE A 92 16.00 14.64 8.59
C PHE A 92 16.16 14.52 7.06
N VAL A 93 17.18 15.15 6.48
CA VAL A 93 17.48 15.05 5.04
C VAL A 93 17.82 13.62 4.66
N ILE A 94 18.61 12.90 5.46
CA ILE A 94 18.91 11.48 5.22
C ILE A 94 17.63 10.66 5.23
N LEU A 95 16.75 10.85 6.22
CA LEU A 95 15.47 10.15 6.31
C LEU A 95 14.56 10.44 5.09
N LEU A 96 14.52 11.69 4.61
CA LEU A 96 13.79 12.03 3.40
C LEU A 96 14.36 11.36 2.15
N ILE A 97 15.68 11.37 1.97
CA ILE A 97 16.34 10.70 0.84
C ILE A 97 16.05 9.20 0.89
N VAL A 98 16.21 8.59 2.07
CA VAL A 98 15.92 7.17 2.27
C VAL A 98 14.45 6.87 1.94
N GLY A 99 13.50 7.66 2.44
CA GLY A 99 12.07 7.49 2.14
C GLY A 99 11.77 7.62 0.64
N PHE A 100 12.40 8.57 -0.05
CA PHE A 100 12.24 8.76 -1.49
C PHE A 100 12.80 7.58 -2.28
N VAL A 101 13.98 7.09 -1.92
CA VAL A 101 14.60 5.89 -2.51
C VAL A 101 13.74 4.65 -2.25
N MET A 102 13.21 4.47 -1.05
CA MET A 102 12.30 3.37 -0.72
C MET A 102 11.04 3.40 -1.59
N ALA A 103 10.40 4.57 -1.74
CA ALA A 103 9.21 4.73 -2.56
C ALA A 103 9.47 4.50 -4.06
N TRP A 104 10.66 4.91 -4.54
CA TRP A 104 11.11 4.64 -5.90
C TRP A 104 11.34 3.15 -6.13
N LEU A 105 12.03 2.50 -5.19
CA LEU A 105 12.31 1.08 -5.23
C LEU A 105 11.02 0.25 -5.14
N SER A 106 10.05 0.67 -4.33
CA SER A 106 8.73 0.05 -4.23
C SER A 106 7.95 0.12 -5.54
N SER A 107 7.97 1.27 -6.20
CA SER A 107 7.33 1.44 -7.51
C SER A 107 7.89 0.45 -8.56
N ARG A 108 9.19 0.14 -8.51
CA ARG A 108 9.83 -0.85 -9.39
C ARG A 108 9.56 -2.29 -8.96
N GLY A 109 9.64 -2.57 -7.66
CA GLY A 109 9.37 -3.88 -7.08
C GLY A 109 8.01 -4.43 -7.48
N ARG A 110 7.01 -3.56 -7.65
CA ARG A 110 5.64 -3.92 -8.09
C ARG A 110 5.58 -4.55 -9.47
N PHE A 111 6.37 -4.05 -10.42
CA PHE A 111 6.43 -4.60 -11.78
C PHE A 111 7.20 -5.91 -11.79
N MET A 112 8.28 -6.02 -10.98
CA MET A 112 9.03 -7.26 -10.83
C MET A 112 8.17 -8.36 -10.20
N PHE A 113 7.47 -8.05 -9.10
CA PHE A 113 6.58 -8.97 -8.43
C PHE A 113 5.43 -9.41 -9.35
N LEU A 114 4.80 -8.47 -10.06
CA LEU A 114 3.78 -8.81 -11.03
C LEU A 114 4.33 -9.69 -12.16
N HIS A 115 5.53 -9.42 -12.69
CA HIS A 115 6.17 -10.26 -13.71
C HIS A 115 6.41 -11.69 -13.19
N CYS A 116 6.92 -11.83 -11.96
CA CYS A 116 7.10 -13.13 -11.32
C CYS A 116 5.79 -13.90 -11.15
N VAL A 117 4.70 -13.21 -10.77
CA VAL A 117 3.36 -13.82 -10.61
C VAL A 117 2.73 -14.16 -11.96
N ALA A 118 2.92 -13.30 -12.96
CA ALA A 118 2.38 -13.45 -14.32
C ALA A 118 3.01 -14.66 -15.03
N LEU A 119 4.34 -14.69 -15.13
CA LEU A 119 5.08 -15.69 -15.90
C LEU A 119 5.54 -16.90 -15.09
N ASN A 120 5.34 -16.91 -13.77
CA ASN A 120 5.83 -17.97 -12.89
C ASN A 120 7.38 -18.13 -12.91
N LYS A 121 8.12 -17.06 -13.24
CA LYS A 121 9.60 -17.03 -13.35
C LYS A 121 10.21 -16.18 -12.23
N ALA A 122 11.25 -16.68 -11.56
CA ALA A 122 12.00 -15.94 -10.53
C ALA A 122 13.13 -15.12 -11.17
N GLU A 123 12.76 -14.05 -11.87
CA GLU A 123 13.69 -13.17 -12.55
C GLU A 123 13.60 -11.75 -12.00
N VAL A 124 14.75 -11.19 -11.61
CA VAL A 124 14.87 -9.85 -11.02
C VAL A 124 15.39 -8.87 -12.07
N VAL A 125 16.44 -9.25 -12.81
CA VAL A 125 17.22 -8.35 -13.67
C VAL A 125 16.49 -7.98 -14.96
N ALA A 126 15.85 -8.95 -15.62
CA ALA A 126 15.11 -8.73 -16.87
C ALA A 126 13.93 -7.75 -16.69
N PRO A 127 13.00 -7.96 -15.73
CA PRO A 127 11.89 -7.02 -15.53
C PRO A 127 12.35 -5.67 -14.98
N TRP A 128 13.46 -5.62 -14.22
CA TRP A 128 14.01 -4.35 -13.73
C TRP A 128 14.31 -3.38 -14.86
N HIS A 129 14.99 -3.84 -15.91
CA HIS A 129 15.36 -3.01 -17.06
C HIS A 129 14.18 -2.75 -18.00
N LYS A 130 13.35 -3.77 -18.24
CA LYS A 130 12.19 -3.68 -19.14
C LYS A 130 11.16 -2.67 -18.66
N TYR A 131 10.88 -2.62 -17.35
CA TYR A 131 9.82 -1.78 -16.78
C TYR A 131 10.33 -0.50 -16.09
N MET A 132 11.57 -0.05 -16.36
CA MET A 132 12.14 1.16 -15.72
C MET A 132 11.30 2.41 -15.98
N LYS A 133 10.83 2.59 -17.21
CA LYS A 133 10.05 3.78 -17.62
C LYS A 133 8.69 3.80 -16.91
N GLN A 134 8.03 2.66 -16.84
CA GLN A 134 6.73 2.46 -16.20
C GLN A 134 6.84 2.61 -14.67
N GLY A 135 7.89 2.04 -14.07
CA GLY A 135 8.22 2.23 -12.65
C GLY A 135 8.44 3.69 -12.27
N ASN A 136 9.19 4.44 -13.10
CA ASN A 136 9.41 5.87 -12.87
C ASN A 136 8.10 6.69 -13.01
N SER A 137 7.24 6.35 -13.97
CA SER A 137 5.93 7.01 -14.13
C SER A 137 5.00 6.74 -12.95
N LEU A 138 4.97 5.50 -12.44
CA LEU A 138 4.20 5.13 -11.24
C LEU A 138 4.73 5.85 -10.00
N PHE A 139 6.05 5.94 -9.87
CA PHE A 139 6.69 6.66 -8.77
C PHE A 139 6.31 8.14 -8.76
N LEU A 140 6.41 8.82 -9.91
CA LEU A 140 6.03 10.23 -10.03
C LEU A 140 4.55 10.42 -9.69
N PHE A 141 3.67 9.55 -10.20
CA PHE A 141 2.24 9.59 -9.89
C PHE A 141 1.98 9.45 -8.38
N ARG A 142 2.69 8.54 -7.70
CA ARG A 142 2.58 8.34 -6.25
C ARG A 142 3.05 9.55 -5.45
N ILE A 143 4.18 10.15 -5.83
CA ILE A 143 4.69 11.36 -5.17
C ILE A 143 3.71 12.51 -5.34
N VAL A 144 3.21 12.73 -6.56
CA VAL A 144 2.22 13.79 -6.83
C VAL A 144 0.93 13.53 -6.05
N LEU A 145 0.42 12.30 -6.04
CA LEU A 145 -0.77 11.94 -5.28
C LEU A 145 -0.56 12.12 -3.77
N GLY A 146 0.60 11.73 -3.25
CA GLY A 146 0.99 11.93 -1.85
C GLY A 146 1.10 13.41 -1.48
N LEU A 147 1.68 14.25 -2.35
CA LEU A 147 1.81 15.69 -2.15
C LEU A 147 0.44 16.38 -2.15
N ILE A 148 -0.45 16.01 -3.08
CA ILE A 148 -1.82 16.53 -3.15
C ILE A 148 -2.60 16.09 -1.90
N SER A 149 -2.50 14.81 -1.52
CA SER A 149 -3.09 14.27 -0.29
C SER A 149 -2.64 15.05 0.94
N PHE A 150 -1.33 15.27 1.08
CA PHE A 150 -0.74 16.01 2.20
C PHE A 150 -1.22 17.47 2.22
N ALA A 151 -1.21 18.15 1.07
CA ALA A 151 -1.65 19.54 0.96
C ALA A 151 -3.13 19.71 1.37
N ILE A 152 -4.00 18.81 0.91
CA ILE A 152 -5.44 18.86 1.26
C ILE A 152 -5.64 18.57 2.75
N ILE A 153 -4.97 17.56 3.30
CA ILE A 153 -5.07 17.25 4.73
C ILE A 153 -4.57 18.42 5.58
N MET A 154 -3.43 19.01 5.22
CA MET A 154 -2.89 20.18 5.91
C MET A 154 -3.83 21.38 5.84
N LEU A 155 -4.46 21.61 4.68
CA LEU A 155 -5.48 22.65 4.53
C LEU A 155 -6.69 22.40 5.44
N LEU A 156 -7.20 21.17 5.46
CA LEU A 156 -8.33 20.80 6.32
C LEU A 156 -7.99 20.96 7.81
N VAL A 157 -6.81 20.51 8.22
CA VAL A 157 -6.32 20.68 9.60
C VAL A 157 -6.17 22.15 9.94
N ALA A 158 -5.59 22.97 9.05
CA ALA A 158 -5.46 24.41 9.27
C ALA A 158 -6.83 25.08 9.44
N VAL A 159 -7.81 24.73 8.60
CA VAL A 159 -9.19 25.23 8.73
C VAL A 159 -9.81 24.83 10.07
N LEU A 160 -9.64 23.57 10.51
CA LEU A 160 -10.14 23.11 11.81
C LEU A 160 -9.46 23.83 12.98
N VAL A 161 -8.16 24.08 12.90
CA VAL A 161 -7.41 24.83 13.92
C VAL A 161 -7.91 26.27 14.00
N VAL A 162 -8.10 26.94 12.86
CA VAL A 162 -8.62 28.32 12.82
C VAL A 162 -10.04 28.38 13.39
N ILE A 163 -10.93 27.46 13.00
CA ILE A 163 -12.28 27.36 13.57
C ILE A 163 -12.22 27.13 15.07
N GLY A 164 -11.32 26.26 15.53
CA GLY A 164 -11.07 26.03 16.95
C GLY A 164 -10.69 27.30 17.68
N ILE A 165 -9.68 28.01 17.20
CA ILE A 165 -9.22 29.28 17.78
C ILE A 165 -10.39 30.28 17.84
N LEU A 166 -11.18 30.43 16.78
CA LEU A 166 -12.32 31.35 16.75
C LEU A 166 -13.41 30.97 17.77
N LEU A 167 -13.71 29.67 17.92
CA LEU A 167 -14.70 29.19 18.88
C LEU A 167 -14.24 29.35 20.34
N PHE A 168 -12.94 29.20 20.63
CA PHE A 168 -12.38 29.33 21.98
C PHE A 168 -11.92 30.76 22.32
N ALA A 169 -11.69 31.63 21.32
CA ALA A 169 -11.34 33.04 21.53
C ALA A 169 -12.51 33.88 22.08
N GLY A 170 -13.76 33.40 21.97
CA GLY A 170 -14.97 34.06 22.46
C GLY A 170 -15.15 34.08 23.99
N GLY A 171 -14.15 33.67 24.79
CA GLY A 171 -14.14 33.84 26.25
C GLY A 171 -14.96 32.84 27.07
N GLY A 172 -15.65 31.89 26.44
CA GLY A 172 -16.16 30.71 27.13
C GLY A 172 -15.01 29.71 27.33
N GLY A 173 -14.81 29.21 28.55
CA GLY A 173 -13.87 28.11 28.81
C GLY A 173 -14.15 26.89 27.90
N PRO A 174 -13.32 25.83 27.95
CA PRO A 174 -13.48 24.68 27.07
C PRO A 174 -14.86 24.03 27.22
N ASN A 175 -15.80 24.46 26.40
CA ASN A 175 -17.16 23.95 26.38
C ASN A 175 -17.08 22.53 25.79
N PRO A 176 -17.50 21.49 26.53
CA PRO A 176 -17.40 20.11 26.05
C PRO A 176 -18.12 19.91 24.72
N LEU A 177 -19.22 20.64 24.49
CA LEU A 177 -19.95 20.65 23.21
C LEU A 177 -19.13 21.19 22.03
N GLY A 178 -18.31 22.23 22.25
CA GLY A 178 -17.45 22.80 21.21
C GLY A 178 -16.32 21.87 20.80
N VAL A 179 -15.72 21.16 21.77
CA VAL A 179 -14.71 20.14 21.51
C VAL A 179 -15.30 18.96 20.76
N ILE A 180 -16.48 18.47 21.16
CA ILE A 180 -17.17 17.37 20.47
C ILE A 180 -17.50 17.76 19.03
N LEU A 181 -18.03 18.96 18.80
CA LEU A 181 -18.35 19.44 17.45
C LEU A 181 -17.11 19.54 16.55
N MET A 182 -16.00 20.05 17.10
CA MET A 182 -14.70 20.11 16.41
C MET A 182 -14.19 18.72 16.00
N VAL A 183 -14.25 17.75 16.93
CA VAL A 183 -13.83 16.38 16.67
C VAL A 183 -14.72 15.73 15.61
N LEU A 184 -16.04 15.86 15.72
CA LEU A 184 -16.99 15.31 14.75
C LEU A 184 -16.81 15.93 13.37
N MET A 185 -16.61 17.24 13.29
CA MET A 185 -16.36 17.94 12.02
C MET A 185 -15.02 17.53 11.41
N GLY A 186 -13.97 17.39 12.23
CA GLY A 186 -12.68 16.89 11.77
C GLY A 186 -12.78 15.45 11.26
N LEU A 187 -13.47 14.58 11.98
CA LEU A 187 -13.74 13.21 11.57
C LEU A 187 -14.48 13.17 10.23
N PHE A 188 -15.54 13.97 10.10
CA PHE A 188 -16.39 14.02 8.92
C PHE A 188 -15.67 14.55 7.67
N LEU A 189 -14.69 15.46 7.81
CA LEU A 189 -13.93 15.99 6.68
C LEU A 189 -12.68 15.16 6.35
N ILE A 190 -11.94 14.74 7.37
CA ILE A 190 -10.65 14.05 7.18
C ILE A 190 -10.88 12.60 6.75
N ILE A 191 -11.82 11.86 7.37
CA ILE A 191 -12.01 10.44 7.06
C ILE A 191 -12.35 10.21 5.58
N PRO A 192 -13.38 10.87 5.00
CA PRO A 192 -13.70 10.67 3.59
C PRO A 192 -12.55 11.03 2.67
N THR A 193 -11.81 12.10 2.97
CA THR A 193 -10.63 12.52 2.21
C THR A 193 -9.57 11.42 2.21
N VAL A 194 -9.23 10.88 3.37
CA VAL A 194 -8.27 9.77 3.50
C VAL A 194 -8.77 8.52 2.76
N ILE A 195 -10.06 8.20 2.86
CA ILE A 195 -10.67 7.07 2.15
C ILE A 195 -10.54 7.24 0.63
N ILE A 196 -10.82 8.43 0.09
CA ILE A 196 -10.71 8.70 -1.35
C ILE A 196 -9.28 8.48 -1.83
N PHE A 197 -8.28 9.07 -1.16
CA PHE A 197 -6.88 8.88 -1.53
C PHE A 197 -6.43 7.42 -1.39
N ALA A 198 -6.89 6.72 -0.35
CA ALA A 198 -6.62 5.31 -0.15
C ALA A 198 -7.23 4.45 -1.27
N LEU A 199 -8.45 4.78 -1.74
CA LEU A 199 -9.10 4.10 -2.86
C LEU A 199 -8.37 4.34 -4.18
N ILE A 200 -7.98 5.60 -4.48
CA ILE A 200 -7.19 5.90 -5.68
C ILE A 200 -5.86 5.15 -5.63
N GLY A 201 -5.18 5.16 -4.48
CA GLY A 201 -3.99 4.37 -4.24
C GLY A 201 -4.24 2.89 -4.52
N LYS A 202 -5.25 2.29 -3.89
CA LYS A 202 -5.63 0.89 -4.05
C LYS A 202 -5.92 0.52 -5.50
N PHE A 203 -6.79 1.24 -6.19
CA PHE A 203 -7.10 0.99 -7.60
C PHE A 203 -5.88 1.15 -8.50
N THR A 204 -4.98 2.10 -8.19
CA THR A 204 -3.72 2.24 -8.91
C THR A 204 -2.89 0.96 -8.79
N ARG A 205 -2.79 0.39 -7.58
CA ARG A 205 -2.02 -0.84 -7.34
C ARG A 205 -2.67 -2.05 -8.01
N ASP A 206 -3.97 -2.24 -7.81
CA ASP A 206 -4.68 -3.47 -8.15
C ASP A 206 -4.94 -3.56 -9.66
N PHE A 207 -5.28 -2.44 -10.33
CA PHE A 207 -5.73 -2.45 -11.72
C PHE A 207 -4.87 -1.63 -12.67
N VAL A 208 -4.42 -0.43 -12.26
CA VAL A 208 -3.64 0.44 -13.15
C VAL A 208 -2.24 -0.14 -13.39
N VAL A 209 -1.58 -0.71 -12.38
CA VAL A 209 -0.26 -1.34 -12.55
C VAL A 209 -0.30 -2.52 -13.56
N PRO A 210 -1.27 -3.46 -13.49
CA PRO A 210 -1.44 -4.47 -14.54
C PRO A 210 -1.68 -3.90 -15.94
N ILE A 211 -2.49 -2.86 -16.08
CA ILE A 211 -2.73 -2.20 -17.38
C ILE A 211 -1.42 -1.57 -17.90
N MET A 212 -0.65 -0.92 -17.03
CA MET A 212 0.67 -0.40 -17.38
C MET A 212 1.64 -1.51 -17.80
N TYR A 213 1.55 -2.68 -17.18
CA TYR A 213 2.38 -3.84 -17.53
C TYR A 213 2.06 -4.35 -18.94
N LEU A 214 0.78 -4.45 -19.29
CA LEU A 214 0.32 -4.93 -20.60
C LEU A 214 0.56 -3.92 -21.72
N ARG A 215 0.18 -2.65 -21.50
CA ARG A 215 0.24 -1.60 -22.53
C ARG A 215 1.59 -0.88 -22.61
N GLN A 216 2.47 -1.13 -21.64
CA GLN A 216 3.77 -0.44 -21.48
C GLN A 216 3.68 1.10 -21.48
N GLY A 217 2.51 1.66 -21.17
CA GLY A 217 2.25 3.10 -21.17
C GLY A 217 2.55 3.81 -19.84
N THR A 218 2.23 5.11 -19.79
CA THR A 218 2.35 5.92 -18.57
C THR A 218 1.20 5.64 -17.59
N CYS A 219 1.38 5.96 -16.32
CA CYS A 219 0.35 5.79 -15.29
C CYS A 219 -0.94 6.57 -15.61
N MET A 220 -0.81 7.75 -16.23
CA MET A 220 -1.97 8.56 -16.63
C MET A 220 -2.73 7.93 -17.80
N THR A 221 -2.02 7.36 -18.77
CA THR A 221 -2.65 6.63 -19.88
C THR A 221 -3.43 5.42 -19.38
N ALA A 222 -2.85 4.64 -18.46
CA ALA A 222 -3.51 3.48 -17.87
C ALA A 222 -4.72 3.87 -17.00
N TRP A 223 -4.64 4.99 -16.27
CA TRP A 223 -5.80 5.54 -15.55
C TRP A 223 -6.94 5.96 -16.49
N ARG A 224 -6.61 6.54 -17.65
CA ARG A 224 -7.62 6.90 -18.67
C ARG A 224 -8.30 5.67 -19.28
N GLU A 225 -7.58 4.57 -19.45
CA GLU A 225 -8.15 3.29 -19.92
C GLU A 225 -9.01 2.63 -18.82
N PHE A 226 -8.62 2.74 -17.55
CA PHE A 226 -9.36 2.19 -16.42
C PHE A 226 -10.62 2.98 -16.04
N TRP A 227 -10.63 4.30 -16.24
CA TRP A 227 -11.71 5.17 -15.77
C TRP A 227 -13.11 4.83 -16.36
N PRO A 228 -13.25 4.54 -17.67
CA PRO A 228 -14.51 4.06 -18.25
C PRO A 228 -14.98 2.74 -17.64
N LEU A 229 -14.07 1.82 -17.33
CA LEU A 229 -14.42 0.54 -16.70
C LEU A 229 -14.96 0.73 -15.29
N LEU A 230 -14.30 1.58 -14.50
CA LEU A 230 -14.72 1.92 -13.14
C LEU A 230 -16.08 2.61 -13.12
N THR A 231 -16.29 3.58 -14.02
CA THR A 231 -17.52 4.36 -14.07
C THR A 231 -18.70 3.60 -14.68
N GLY A 232 -18.44 2.68 -15.60
CA GLY A 232 -19.44 1.75 -16.14
C GLY A 232 -19.88 0.68 -15.14
N ASN A 233 -19.00 0.24 -14.24
CA ASN A 233 -19.26 -0.90 -13.34
C ASN A 233 -19.08 -0.59 -11.85
N LYS A 234 -19.49 0.60 -11.40
CA LYS A 234 -19.30 1.08 -10.01
C LYS A 234 -19.73 0.06 -8.95
N GLY A 235 -20.89 -0.58 -9.15
CA GLY A 235 -21.41 -1.57 -8.21
C GLY A 235 -20.48 -2.77 -8.03
N LYS A 236 -19.93 -3.30 -9.12
CA LYS A 236 -19.02 -4.46 -9.09
C LYS A 236 -17.71 -4.10 -8.39
N PHE A 237 -17.14 -2.92 -8.67
CA PHE A 237 -15.93 -2.44 -7.99
C PHE A 237 -16.16 -2.16 -6.49
N THR A 238 -17.34 -1.65 -6.11
CA THR A 238 -17.69 -1.50 -4.69
C THR A 238 -17.73 -2.85 -3.98
N VAL A 239 -18.36 -3.87 -4.60
CA VAL A 239 -18.39 -5.23 -4.04
C VAL A 239 -16.98 -5.84 -3.98
N TYR A 240 -16.12 -5.60 -4.99
CA TYR A 240 -14.71 -5.99 -4.95
C TYR A 240 -13.98 -5.39 -3.74
N ILE A 241 -14.16 -4.09 -3.47
CA ILE A 241 -13.54 -3.43 -2.31
C ILE A 241 -14.06 -4.01 -0.99
N LEU A 242 -15.37 -4.24 -0.87
CA LEU A 242 -15.97 -4.86 0.31
C LEU A 242 -15.44 -6.29 0.53
N PHE A 243 -15.37 -7.10 -0.53
CA PHE A 243 -14.85 -8.45 -0.45
C PHE A 243 -13.36 -8.48 -0.08
N GLN A 244 -12.58 -7.54 -0.62
CA GLN A 244 -11.18 -7.35 -0.23
C GLN A 244 -11.01 -6.96 1.25
N ILE A 245 -11.92 -6.15 1.82
CA ILE A 245 -11.93 -5.85 3.25
C ILE A 245 -12.19 -7.14 4.06
N VAL A 246 -13.12 -7.99 3.61
CA VAL A 246 -13.41 -9.29 4.24
C VAL A 246 -12.20 -10.21 4.19
N ILE A 247 -11.52 -10.32 3.03
CA ILE A 247 -10.28 -11.10 2.90
C ILE A 247 -9.21 -10.57 3.84
N ALA A 248 -8.98 -9.25 3.86
CA ALA A 248 -7.97 -8.64 4.72
C ALA A 248 -8.27 -8.90 6.21
N LEU A 249 -9.55 -8.82 6.62
CA LEU A 249 -9.97 -9.14 7.99
C LEU A 249 -9.76 -10.62 8.31
N ALA A 250 -10.15 -11.53 7.41
CA ALA A 250 -9.99 -12.97 7.60
C ALA A 250 -8.50 -13.35 7.72
N VAL A 251 -7.65 -12.85 6.83
CA VAL A 251 -6.20 -13.03 6.89
C VAL A 251 -5.63 -12.46 8.19
N GLY A 252 -6.06 -11.26 8.58
CA GLY A 252 -5.63 -10.62 9.83
C GLY A 252 -5.96 -11.46 11.06
N ILE A 253 -7.17 -12.02 11.13
CA ILE A 253 -7.61 -12.91 12.22
C ILE A 253 -6.78 -14.20 12.23
N ILE A 254 -6.55 -14.82 11.07
CA ILE A 254 -5.75 -16.06 10.97
C ILE A 254 -4.31 -15.81 11.44
N VAL A 255 -3.67 -14.75 10.95
CA VAL A 255 -2.31 -14.39 11.35
C VAL A 255 -2.23 -14.08 12.84
N PHE A 256 -3.19 -13.31 13.36
CA PHE A 256 -3.27 -12.99 14.79
C PHE A 256 -3.42 -14.25 15.64
N ALA A 257 -4.33 -15.14 15.28
CA ALA A 257 -4.51 -16.43 15.97
C ALA A 257 -3.22 -17.26 15.94
N CYS A 258 -2.53 -17.35 14.81
CA CYS A 258 -1.24 -18.03 14.71
C CYS A 258 -0.18 -17.42 15.63
N VAL A 259 -0.11 -16.09 15.71
CA VAL A 259 0.83 -15.38 16.61
C VAL A 259 0.51 -15.66 18.08
N CYS A 260 -0.78 -15.69 18.46
CA CYS A 260 -1.19 -16.03 19.82
C CYS A 260 -0.85 -17.49 20.18
N ILE A 261 -1.09 -18.44 19.26
CA ILE A 261 -0.79 -19.87 19.48
C ILE A 261 0.72 -20.13 19.62
N THR A 262 1.54 -19.39 18.88
CA THR A 262 3.01 -19.56 18.86
C THR A 262 3.72 -18.73 19.94
N CYS A 263 3.00 -18.26 20.97
CA CYS A 263 3.56 -17.51 22.10
C CYS A 263 4.42 -16.30 21.64
N CYS A 264 3.91 -15.50 20.72
CA CYS A 264 4.58 -14.31 20.14
C CYS A 264 5.87 -14.57 19.34
N CYS A 265 6.43 -15.79 19.35
CA CYS A 265 7.62 -16.14 18.58
C CYS A 265 7.43 -15.86 17.08
N LEU A 266 6.27 -16.25 16.54
CA LEU A 266 5.91 -15.95 15.15
C LEU A 266 5.84 -14.43 14.92
N GLY A 267 5.26 -13.68 15.87
CA GLY A 267 5.23 -12.21 15.82
C GLY A 267 6.62 -11.59 15.73
N CYS A 268 7.61 -12.10 16.47
CA CYS A 268 9.00 -11.66 16.39
C CYS A 268 9.62 -11.92 15.01
N PHE A 269 9.33 -13.06 14.38
CA PHE A 269 9.79 -13.34 13.02
C PHE A 269 9.08 -12.50 11.96
N LEU A 270 7.77 -12.25 12.10
CA LEU A 270 7.03 -11.36 11.20
C LEU A 270 7.48 -9.89 11.32
N ALA A 271 7.95 -9.49 12.50
CA ALA A 271 8.46 -8.14 12.73
C ALA A 271 9.72 -7.84 11.91
N ILE A 272 10.47 -8.87 11.49
CA ILE A 272 11.60 -8.71 10.57
C ILE A 272 11.01 -8.44 9.16
N PRO A 273 11.21 -7.24 8.57
CA PRO A 273 10.47 -6.83 7.37
C PRO A 273 10.58 -7.79 6.20
N TYR A 274 11.78 -8.31 5.93
CA TYR A 274 12.00 -9.25 4.84
C TYR A 274 11.39 -10.63 5.14
N ILE A 275 11.71 -11.22 6.31
CA ILE A 275 11.23 -12.57 6.67
C ILE A 275 9.71 -12.60 6.80
N GLY A 276 9.10 -11.56 7.37
CA GLY A 276 7.65 -11.42 7.44
C GLY A 276 6.99 -11.44 6.05
N THR A 277 7.54 -10.71 5.08
CA THR A 277 7.01 -10.72 3.70
C THR A 277 7.20 -12.06 2.99
N VAL A 278 8.32 -12.74 3.22
CA VAL A 278 8.60 -14.07 2.65
C VAL A 278 7.64 -15.12 3.24
N LEU A 279 7.29 -15.00 4.52
CA LEU A 279 6.31 -15.88 5.16
C LEU A 279 4.88 -15.58 4.67
N MET A 280 4.55 -14.30 4.49
CA MET A 280 3.24 -13.85 3.96
C MET A 280 3.12 -13.99 2.43
N LEU A 281 4.15 -14.48 1.76
CA LEU A 281 4.21 -14.57 0.30
C LEU A 281 2.98 -15.28 -0.32
N PRO A 282 2.45 -16.40 0.24
CA PRO A 282 1.21 -17.01 -0.27
C PRO A 282 0.02 -16.05 -0.31
N ILE A 283 -0.11 -15.18 0.71
CA ILE A 283 -1.17 -14.16 0.79
C ILE A 283 -0.91 -13.05 -0.23
N LEU A 284 0.33 -12.59 -0.38
CA LEU A 284 0.70 -11.53 -1.33
C LEU A 284 0.50 -11.98 -2.78
N VAL A 285 0.86 -13.22 -3.10
CA VAL A 285 0.63 -13.83 -4.43
C VAL A 285 -0.86 -14.08 -4.65
N PHE A 286 -1.60 -14.48 -3.61
CA PHE A 286 -3.05 -14.62 -3.67
C PHE A 286 -3.73 -13.29 -4.00
N ASP A 287 -3.48 -12.25 -3.22
CA ASP A 287 -4.06 -10.91 -3.41
C ASP A 287 -3.75 -10.37 -4.82
N ARG A 288 -2.50 -10.54 -5.25
CA ARG A 288 -2.09 -10.12 -6.59
C ARG A 288 -2.78 -10.93 -7.68
N SER A 289 -2.79 -12.25 -7.59
CA SER A 289 -3.43 -13.12 -8.58
C SER A 289 -4.94 -12.88 -8.65
N TYR A 290 -5.58 -12.68 -7.51
CA TYR A 290 -7.01 -12.37 -7.40
C TYR A 290 -7.35 -11.08 -8.16
N SER A 291 -6.60 -9.99 -7.92
CA SER A 291 -6.82 -8.71 -8.63
C SER A 291 -6.67 -8.85 -10.15
N LEU A 292 -5.71 -9.67 -10.62
CA LEU A 292 -5.44 -9.91 -12.03
C LEU A 292 -6.56 -10.74 -12.70
N ILE A 293 -7.02 -11.80 -12.04
CA ILE A 293 -8.08 -12.66 -12.56
C ILE A 293 -9.43 -11.91 -12.55
N TYR A 294 -9.68 -11.07 -11.54
CA TYR A 294 -10.85 -10.20 -11.52
C TYR A 294 -10.84 -9.20 -12.69
N LEU A 295 -9.69 -8.59 -12.99
CA LEU A 295 -9.56 -7.67 -14.12
C LEU A 295 -9.79 -8.36 -15.47
N ARG A 296 -9.35 -9.61 -15.62
CA ARG A 296 -9.56 -10.43 -16.83
C ARG A 296 -11.03 -10.66 -17.17
N GLN A 297 -11.95 -10.61 -16.21
CA GLN A 297 -13.39 -10.80 -16.49
C GLN A 297 -13.99 -9.67 -17.34
N TYR A 298 -13.36 -8.49 -17.37
CA TYR A 298 -13.89 -7.33 -18.11
C TYR A 298 -13.55 -7.34 -19.60
N ASP A 299 -12.34 -7.77 -19.95
CA ASP A 299 -11.91 -7.87 -21.34
C ASP A 299 -10.77 -8.91 -21.47
N PRO A 300 -10.78 -9.77 -22.51
CA PRO A 300 -9.69 -10.72 -22.77
C PRO A 300 -8.31 -10.05 -22.95
N GLY A 301 -8.28 -8.79 -23.41
CA GLY A 301 -7.06 -8.00 -23.55
C GLY A 301 -6.39 -7.62 -22.23
N TYR A 302 -7.04 -7.88 -21.08
CA TYR A 302 -6.42 -7.77 -19.75
C TYR A 302 -5.83 -9.08 -19.22
N ASP A 303 -5.71 -10.12 -20.04
CA ASP A 303 -5.09 -11.38 -19.63
C ASP A 303 -3.57 -11.25 -19.47
N VAL A 304 -3.13 -11.01 -18.23
CA VAL A 304 -1.70 -10.92 -17.86
C VAL A 304 -1.00 -12.28 -17.87
N PHE A 305 -1.75 -13.38 -17.89
CA PHE A 305 -1.20 -14.74 -17.85
C PHE A 305 -0.98 -15.35 -19.23
N ALA A 306 -1.38 -14.66 -20.30
CA ALA A 306 -1.10 -15.09 -21.66
C ALA A 306 0.43 -15.10 -21.91
N PRO A 307 0.98 -16.16 -22.52
CA PRO A 307 2.41 -16.19 -22.87
C PRO A 307 2.74 -15.05 -23.83
N GLU A 308 3.94 -14.46 -23.69
CA GLU A 308 4.40 -13.44 -24.63
C GLU A 308 4.43 -14.02 -26.05
N PRO A 309 4.03 -13.26 -27.09
CA PRO A 309 4.07 -13.73 -28.47
C PRO A 309 5.48 -14.14 -28.94
N ALA A 310 6.54 -13.79 -28.20
CA ALA A 310 7.90 -14.25 -28.46
C ALA A 310 8.11 -15.75 -28.14
N GLU A 311 7.34 -16.35 -27.22
CA GLU A 311 7.44 -17.78 -26.90
C GLU A 311 6.73 -18.66 -27.95
N ILE A 312 5.86 -18.07 -28.79
CA ILE A 312 5.20 -18.76 -29.91
C ILE A 312 6.17 -18.97 -31.09
N GLN A 313 7.24 -18.17 -31.20
CA GLN A 313 8.24 -18.30 -32.26
C GLN A 313 9.40 -19.24 -31.92
N ALA A 314 9.43 -19.80 -30.71
CA ALA A 314 10.48 -20.71 -30.23
C ALA A 314 10.01 -22.16 -30.03
N VAL A 315 8.82 -22.51 -30.52
CA VAL A 315 8.27 -23.88 -30.56
C VAL A 315 8.12 -24.34 -32.00
#